data_AF-A0A1G6IM63-F1
#
_entry.id   AF-A0A1G6IM63-F1
#
_cell.length_a   1.000
_cell.length_b   1.000
_cell.length_c   1.000
_cell.angle_alpha   90.00
_cell.angle_beta   90.00
_cell.angle_gamma   90.00
#
_symmetry.space_group_name_H-M   'P 1'
#
loop_
_entity.id
_entity.type
_entity.pdbx_description
1 polymer ?
#
loop_
_entity_poly.entity_id
_entity_poly.type
_entity_poly.pdbx_seq_one_letter_code
_entity_poly.pdbx_strand_id
1 'polypeptide(L)'
;MKVVLTEDVKKLGSKGDVVDAADGYARNYLMPRGLAVEATQQKIKELKEKEAKKNRLESEKREDANQLKSKLESEKFVVKVKAGDNGRLFGSVNTKDIAEAASKKGYDIDKRKIDLDDSIKSLGMHTVEVKIYDDITASLKINVKEK
;
A
#
# COMPACT_ATOMS: atom_id res chain seq x y z
N MET A 1 -21.42 20.33 -25.38
CA MET A 1 -21.74 20.62 -23.96
C MET A 1 -20.77 19.87 -23.07
N LYS A 2 -20.10 20.57 -22.14
CA LYS A 2 -19.19 19.92 -21.20
C LYS A 2 -19.98 19.21 -20.10
N VAL A 3 -19.67 17.94 -19.89
CA VAL A 3 -20.27 17.11 -18.84
C VAL A 3 -19.18 16.39 -18.07
N VAL A 4 -19.44 16.15 -16.79
CA VAL A 4 -18.61 15.30 -15.93
C VAL A 4 -19.24 13.92 -15.92
N LEU A 5 -18.49 12.90 -16.31
CA LEU A 5 -18.96 11.52 -16.24
C LEU A 5 -19.07 11.06 -14.78
N THR A 6 -20.21 10.50 -14.40
CA THR A 6 -20.43 9.90 -13.08
C THR A 6 -20.16 8.40 -13.05
N GLU A 7 -20.13 7.78 -14.23
CA GLU A 7 -19.79 6.38 -14.46
C GLU A 7 -18.89 6.24 -15.69
N ASP A 8 -18.24 5.08 -15.84
CA ASP A 8 -17.42 4.79 -17.01
C ASP A 8 -18.32 4.61 -18.24
N VAL A 9 -18.11 5.44 -19.26
CA VAL A 9 -18.90 5.41 -20.50
C VAL A 9 -18.00 4.98 -21.63
N LYS A 10 -18.30 3.80 -22.19
CA LYS A 10 -17.56 3.23 -23.32
C LYS A 10 -17.50 4.23 -24.48
N LYS A 11 -16.28 4.54 -24.94
CA LYS A 11 -15.93 5.54 -25.98
C LYS A 11 -15.96 7.01 -25.56
N LEU A 12 -16.36 7.36 -24.33
CA LEU A 12 -16.39 8.75 -23.87
C LEU A 12 -15.33 9.03 -22.81
N GLY A 13 -15.17 8.13 -21.83
CA GLY A 13 -14.18 8.30 -20.78
C GLY A 13 -14.51 7.50 -19.54
N SER A 14 -13.70 7.70 -18.50
CA SER A 14 -13.85 7.07 -17.20
C SER A 14 -14.65 7.96 -16.25
N LYS A 15 -15.10 7.38 -15.13
CA LYS A 15 -15.78 8.12 -14.07
C LYS A 15 -14.91 9.28 -13.56
N GLY A 16 -15.49 10.48 -13.54
CA GLY A 16 -14.86 11.72 -13.08
C GLY A 16 -14.29 12.59 -14.20
N ASP A 17 -14.20 12.06 -15.43
CA ASP A 17 -13.65 12.79 -16.55
C ASP A 17 -14.58 13.92 -17.01
N VAL A 18 -13.99 15.07 -17.35
CA VAL A 18 -14.68 16.19 -18.00
C VAL A 18 -14.57 16.01 -19.51
N VAL A 19 -15.69 15.70 -20.15
CA VAL A 19 -15.76 15.41 -21.59
C VAL A 19 -16.68 16.40 -22.28
N ASP A 20 -16.38 16.73 -23.55
CA ASP A 20 -17.29 17.48 -24.38
C ASP A 20 -18.18 16.51 -25.16
N ALA A 21 -19.47 16.51 -24.84
CA ALA A 21 -20.47 15.65 -25.46
C ALA A 21 -21.45 16.49 -26.29
N ALA A 22 -21.98 15.90 -27.37
CA ALA A 22 -23.05 16.53 -28.13
C ALA A 22 -24.25 16.83 -27.22
N ASP A 23 -24.84 18.02 -27.34
CA ASP A 23 -25.91 18.51 -26.47
C ASP A 23 -27.10 17.53 -26.33
N GLY A 24 -27.54 16.95 -27.46
CA GLY A 24 -28.63 15.97 -27.46
C GLY A 24 -28.23 14.66 -26.76
N TYR A 25 -26.97 14.23 -26.90
CA TYR A 25 -26.47 13.03 -26.24
C TYR A 25 -26.33 13.23 -24.73
N ALA A 26 -25.85 14.40 -24.29
CA ALA A 26 -25.78 14.78 -22.89
C ALA A 26 -27.18 14.83 -22.24
N ARG A 27 -28.11 15.59 -22.83
CA ARG A 27 -29.44 15.83 -22.23
C ARG A 27 -30.41 14.66 -22.33
N ASN A 28 -30.38 13.91 -23.43
CA ASN A 28 -31.38 12.85 -23.67
C ASN A 28 -30.90 11.47 -23.24
N TYR A 29 -29.59 11.25 -23.12
CA TYR A 29 -29.02 9.93 -22.85
C TYR A 29 -28.18 9.90 -21.56
N LEU A 30 -27.18 10.78 -21.44
CA LEU A 30 -26.22 10.72 -20.32
C LEU A 30 -26.83 11.20 -19.00
N MET A 31 -27.45 12.38 -18.98
CA MET A 31 -28.01 12.98 -17.76
C MET A 31 -29.22 12.20 -17.19
N PRO A 32 -30.23 11.78 -17.99
CA PRO A 32 -31.39 11.08 -17.47
C PRO A 32 -31.05 9.68 -16.92
N ARG A 33 -29.98 9.07 -17.43
CA ARG A 33 -29.47 7.78 -16.96
C ARG A 33 -28.47 7.92 -15.81
N GLY A 34 -28.17 9.14 -15.36
CA GLY A 34 -27.20 9.38 -14.30
C GLY A 34 -25.75 9.04 -14.68
N LEU A 35 -25.43 9.00 -15.98
CA LEU A 35 -24.10 8.70 -16.51
C LEU A 35 -23.20 9.94 -16.59
N ALA A 36 -23.79 11.14 -16.64
CA ALA A 36 -23.04 12.39 -16.58
C ALA A 36 -23.84 13.52 -15.93
N VAL A 37 -23.14 14.50 -15.37
CA VAL A 37 -23.71 15.76 -14.85
C VAL A 37 -23.12 16.94 -15.60
N GLU A 38 -23.81 18.08 -15.59
CA GLU A 38 -23.30 19.28 -16.24
C GLU A 38 -21.98 19.75 -15.62
N ALA A 39 -20.97 20.03 -16.46
CA ALA A 39 -19.68 20.51 -16.01
C ALA A 39 -19.71 22.02 -15.75
N THR A 40 -20.40 22.42 -14.68
CA THR A 40 -20.38 23.80 -14.20
C THR A 40 -18.98 24.16 -13.67
N GLN A 41 -18.63 25.45 -13.67
CA GLN A 41 -17.34 25.89 -13.12
C GLN A 41 -17.15 25.45 -11.66
N GLN A 42 -18.23 25.47 -10.87
CA GLN A 42 -18.22 24.95 -9.51
C GLN A 42 -17.89 23.46 -9.46
N LYS A 43 -18.53 22.64 -10.32
CA LYS A 43 -18.28 21.20 -10.35
C LYS A 43 -16.86 20.86 -10.77
N ILE A 44 -16.33 21.57 -11.77
CA ILE A 44 -14.94 21.42 -12.21
C ILE A 44 -13.98 21.78 -11.09
N LYS A 45 -14.24 22.86 -10.35
CA LYS A 45 -13.40 23.26 -9.21
C LYS A 45 -13.44 22.23 -8.09
N GLU A 46 -14.63 21.74 -7.73
CA GLU A 46 -14.80 20.68 -6.72
C GLU A 46 -14.04 19.39 -7.08
N LEU A 47 -14.05 18.99 -8.36
CA LEU A 47 -13.30 17.82 -8.82
C LEU A 47 -11.79 18.04 -8.67
N LYS A 48 -11.28 19.18 -9.14
CA LYS A 48 -9.86 19.53 -9.01
C LYS A 48 -9.42 19.59 -7.55
N GLU A 49 -10.24 20.14 -6.67
CA GLU A 49 -9.93 20.19 -5.22
C GLU A 49 -9.92 18.79 -4.61
N LYS A 50 -10.86 17.92 -5.00
CA LYS A 50 -10.88 16.51 -4.57
C LYS A 50 -9.67 15.73 -5.09
N GLU A 51 -9.31 15.89 -6.35
CA GLU A 51 -8.13 15.26 -6.96
C GLU A 51 -6.85 15.76 -6.29
N ALA A 52 -6.70 17.07 -6.10
CA ALA A 52 -5.56 17.65 -5.41
C ALA A 52 -5.44 17.13 -3.97
N LYS A 53 -6.56 17.04 -3.24
CA LYS A 53 -6.59 16.47 -1.89
C LYS A 53 -6.21 14.99 -1.90
N LYS A 54 -6.73 14.21 -2.84
CA LYS A 54 -6.38 12.79 -2.99
C LYS A 54 -4.89 12.63 -3.27
N ASN A 55 -4.35 13.36 -4.23
CA ASN A 55 -2.93 13.30 -4.60
C ASN A 55 -2.03 13.71 -3.43
N ARG A 56 -2.42 14.74 -2.68
CA ARG A 56 -1.69 15.15 -1.48
C ARG A 56 -1.67 14.05 -0.42
N LEU A 57 -2.82 13.46 -0.11
CA LEU A 57 -2.91 12.36 0.86
C LEU A 57 -2.12 11.13 0.41
N GLU A 58 -2.13 10.80 -0.88
CA GLU A 58 -1.35 9.68 -1.42
C GLU A 58 0.16 9.97 -1.39
N SER A 59 0.57 11.22 -1.63
CA SER A 59 1.96 11.65 -1.46
C SER A 59 2.41 11.54 0.00
N GLU A 60 1.63 12.07 0.93
CA GLU A 60 1.91 12.02 2.37
C GLU A 60 2.07 10.57 2.84
N LYS A 61 1.15 9.66 2.43
CA LYS A 61 1.28 8.23 2.74
C LYS A 61 2.54 7.58 2.15
N ARG A 62 2.91 7.94 0.92
CA ARG A 62 4.13 7.42 0.27
C ARG A 62 5.38 7.92 0.99
N GLU A 63 5.39 9.17 1.41
CA GLU A 63 6.48 9.74 2.21
C GLU A 63 6.60 9.04 3.57
N ASP A 64 5.49 8.88 4.30
CA ASP A 64 5.45 8.14 5.57
C ASP A 64 5.93 6.69 5.40
N ALA A 65 5.50 6.01 4.32
CA ALA A 65 5.93 4.66 4.00
C ALA A 65 7.44 4.57 3.71
N ASN A 66 8.01 5.54 2.98
CA ASN A 66 9.45 5.61 2.71
C ASN A 66 10.26 5.90 3.99
N GLN A 67 9.75 6.75 4.87
CA GLN A 67 10.36 6.98 6.18
C GLN A 67 10.33 5.71 7.03
N LEU A 68 9.21 4.99 7.05
CA LEU A 68 9.09 3.72 7.76
C LEU A 68 10.04 2.67 7.19
N LYS A 69 10.14 2.56 5.85
CA LYS A 69 11.12 1.70 5.18
C LYS A 69 12.53 1.96 5.68
N SER A 70 12.96 3.21 5.65
CA SER A 70 14.32 3.60 6.07
C SER A 70 14.59 3.24 7.53
N LYS A 71 13.60 3.45 8.41
CA LYS A 71 13.68 3.06 9.83
C LYS A 71 13.82 1.54 9.99
N LEU A 72 12.98 0.76 9.31
CA LEU A 72 13.00 -0.70 9.38
C LEU A 72 14.30 -1.31 8.84
N GLU A 73 14.86 -0.75 7.76
CA GLU A 73 16.11 -1.22 7.16
C GLU A 73 17.36 -0.89 7.98
N SER A 74 17.30 0.21 8.76
CA SER A 74 18.36 0.60 9.68
C SER A 74 18.38 -0.24 10.96
N GLU A 75 17.23 -0.79 11.33
CA GLU A 75 17.03 -1.50 12.58
C GLU A 75 17.44 -2.98 12.47
N LYS A 76 18.01 -3.53 13.55
CA LYS A 76 18.35 -4.96 13.63
C LYS A 76 17.38 -5.68 14.56
N PHE A 77 16.51 -6.51 14.02
CA PHE A 77 15.56 -7.29 14.81
C PHE A 77 16.24 -8.55 15.34
N VAL A 78 16.12 -8.82 16.64
CA VAL A 78 16.75 -9.99 17.26
C VAL A 78 15.67 -10.97 17.68
N VAL A 79 15.76 -12.19 17.14
CA VAL A 79 14.86 -13.29 17.50
C VAL A 79 15.69 -14.32 18.27
N LYS A 80 15.29 -14.58 19.52
CA LYS A 80 15.98 -15.55 20.40
C LYS A 80 15.25 -16.88 20.37
N VAL A 81 15.93 -17.94 19.96
CA VAL A 81 15.38 -19.29 19.79
C VAL A 81 16.38 -20.34 20.27
N LYS A 82 15.90 -21.51 20.68
CA LYS A 82 16.77 -22.63 21.05
C LYS A 82 17.38 -23.25 19.78
N ALA A 83 18.70 -23.40 19.76
CA ALA A 83 19.43 -24.07 18.70
C ALA A 83 20.03 -25.38 19.23
N GLY A 84 20.24 -26.35 18.34
CA GLY A 84 20.99 -27.57 18.64
C GLY A 84 22.47 -27.43 18.25
N ASP A 85 23.26 -28.46 18.55
CA ASP A 85 24.74 -28.50 18.47
C ASP A 85 25.35 -28.25 17.07
N ASN A 86 24.56 -27.97 16.04
CA ASN A 86 25.02 -27.74 14.66
C ASN A 86 24.47 -26.43 14.04
N GLY A 87 24.02 -25.48 14.87
CA GLY A 87 23.47 -24.20 14.41
C GLY A 87 22.09 -24.29 13.73
N ARG A 88 21.51 -25.49 13.69
CA ARG A 88 20.11 -25.74 13.33
C ARG A 88 19.20 -25.46 14.51
N LEU A 89 18.09 -24.80 14.23
CA LEU A 89 17.06 -24.51 15.22
C LEU A 89 16.28 -25.79 15.53
N PHE A 90 15.91 -25.98 16.81
CA PHE A 90 14.97 -27.05 17.20
C PHE A 90 13.56 -26.81 16.67
N GLY A 91 13.25 -25.55 16.31
CA GLY A 91 12.01 -25.15 15.65
C GLY A 91 12.30 -24.35 14.38
N SER A 92 11.41 -23.42 14.05
CA SER A 92 11.56 -22.53 12.92
C SER A 92 11.04 -21.13 13.26
N VAL A 93 11.74 -20.09 12.82
CA VAL A 93 11.24 -18.72 12.91
C VAL A 93 10.29 -18.49 11.75
N ASN A 94 9.05 -18.15 12.05
CA ASN A 94 8.00 -17.86 11.08
C ASN A 94 7.65 -16.36 11.06
N THR A 95 6.73 -15.95 10.18
CA THR A 95 6.30 -14.55 10.07
C THR A 95 5.68 -13.98 11.36
N LYS A 96 5.10 -14.80 12.23
CA LYS A 96 4.58 -14.35 13.54
C LYS A 96 5.73 -13.96 14.47
N ASP A 97 6.78 -14.76 14.55
CA ASP A 97 7.95 -14.48 15.40
C ASP A 97 8.65 -13.19 14.96
N ILE A 98 8.70 -12.95 13.65
CA ILE A 98 9.23 -11.71 13.05
C ILE A 98 8.35 -10.51 13.40
N ALA A 99 7.03 -10.63 13.24
CA ALA A 99 6.08 -9.59 13.60
C ALA A 99 6.14 -9.24 15.09
N GLU A 100 6.25 -10.24 15.97
CA GLU A 100 6.43 -10.02 17.41
C GLU A 100 7.75 -9.33 17.74
N ALA A 101 8.85 -9.70 17.07
CA ALA A 101 10.14 -9.03 17.24
C ALA A 101 10.11 -7.57 16.78
N ALA A 102 9.37 -7.28 15.71
CA ALA A 102 9.13 -5.91 15.24
C ALA A 102 8.25 -5.12 16.23
N SER A 103 7.18 -5.74 16.73
CA SER A 103 6.25 -5.13 17.69
C SER A 103 6.95 -4.77 19.01
N LYS A 104 7.88 -5.60 19.48
CA LYS A 104 8.72 -5.31 20.66
C LYS A 104 9.60 -4.06 20.50
N LYS A 105 9.88 -3.64 19.26
CA LYS A 105 10.61 -2.40 18.95
C LYS A 105 9.68 -1.22 18.63
N GLY A 106 8.36 -1.41 18.74
CA GLY A 106 7.37 -0.38 18.46
C GLY A 106 6.90 -0.33 17.01
N TYR A 107 7.22 -1.32 16.18
CA TYR A 107 6.75 -1.41 14.80
C TYR A 107 5.62 -2.43 14.69
N ASP A 108 4.40 -1.94 14.40
CA ASP A 108 3.25 -2.81 14.14
C ASP A 108 3.25 -3.26 12.68
N ILE A 109 3.70 -4.50 12.44
CA ILE A 109 3.78 -5.10 11.11
C ILE A 109 2.84 -6.31 11.05
N ASP A 110 1.89 -6.30 10.12
CA ASP A 110 1.03 -7.46 9.86
C ASP A 110 1.87 -8.59 9.24
N LYS A 111 1.79 -9.79 9.84
CA LYS A 111 2.41 -11.03 9.33
C LYS A 111 2.08 -11.34 7.86
N ARG A 112 0.96 -10.87 7.32
CA ARG A 112 0.55 -11.04 5.91
C ARG A 112 1.37 -10.19 4.94
N LYS A 113 1.99 -9.12 5.44
CA LYS A 113 2.84 -8.22 4.67
C LYS A 113 4.29 -8.70 4.61
N ILE A 114 4.65 -9.71 5.40
CA ILE A 114 6.00 -10.26 5.48
C ILE A 114 6.12 -11.33 4.40
N ASP A 115 7.03 -11.12 3.46
CA ASP A 115 7.34 -12.06 2.40
C ASP A 115 8.43 -13.02 2.89
N LEU A 116 8.02 -14.25 3.20
CA LEU A 116 8.88 -15.29 3.72
C LEU A 116 8.51 -16.62 3.04
N ASP A 117 9.28 -16.98 2.03
CA ASP A 117 9.07 -18.22 1.26
C ASP A 117 9.25 -19.46 2.13
N ASP A 118 10.34 -19.50 2.89
CA ASP A 118 10.69 -20.60 3.78
C ASP A 118 10.94 -20.10 5.21
N SER A 119 10.43 -20.87 6.18
CA SER A 119 10.70 -20.60 7.60
C SER A 119 12.21 -20.70 7.89
N ILE A 120 12.74 -19.79 8.71
CA ILE A 120 14.18 -19.76 9.03
C ILE A 120 14.49 -20.88 10.03
N LYS A 121 15.43 -21.76 9.69
CA LYS A 121 15.82 -22.95 10.48
C LYS A 121 17.28 -22.92 10.95
N SER A 122 17.98 -21.80 10.73
CA SER A 122 19.40 -21.64 11.07
C SER A 122 19.65 -20.36 11.86
N LEU A 123 20.63 -20.43 12.75
CA LEU A 123 21.17 -19.24 13.41
C LEU A 123 21.88 -18.32 12.41
N GLY A 124 21.89 -17.02 12.70
CA GLY A 124 22.60 -16.03 11.89
C GLY A 124 21.73 -14.86 11.43
N MET A 125 22.26 -14.08 10.50
CA MET A 125 21.56 -12.95 9.90
C MET A 125 20.79 -13.40 8.66
N HIS A 126 19.50 -13.10 8.65
CA HIS A 126 18.59 -13.36 7.54
C HIS A 126 17.95 -12.04 7.12
N THR A 127 17.73 -11.88 5.82
CA THR A 127 17.02 -10.73 5.28
C THR A 127 15.64 -11.17 4.82
N VAL A 128 14.61 -10.46 5.26
CA VAL A 128 13.21 -10.77 4.97
C VAL A 128 12.56 -9.50 4.42
N GLU A 129 11.81 -9.61 3.34
CA GLU A 129 11.14 -8.48 2.72
C GLU A 129 9.77 -8.25 3.36
N VAL A 130 9.39 -6.98 3.54
CA VAL A 130 8.09 -6.60 4.08
C VAL A 130 7.45 -5.54 3.18
N LYS A 131 6.24 -5.82 2.69
CA LYS A 131 5.42 -4.90 1.91
C LYS A 131 4.78 -3.85 2.82
N ILE A 132 5.24 -2.61 2.76
CA ILE A 132 4.70 -1.53 3.59
C ILE A 132 3.44 -0.96 2.95
N TYR A 133 3.57 -0.48 1.71
CA TYR A 133 2.53 0.23 0.98
C TYR A 133 2.73 0.12 -0.54
N ASP A 134 1.73 -0.41 -1.25
CA ASP A 134 1.72 -0.54 -2.72
C ASP A 134 3.04 -1.12 -3.25
N ASP A 135 3.82 -0.34 -4.00
CA ASP A 135 5.12 -0.72 -4.57
C ASP A 135 6.31 -0.61 -3.60
N ILE A 136 6.10 -0.24 -2.32
CA ILE A 136 7.17 0.01 -1.35
C ILE A 136 7.41 -1.24 -0.48
N THR A 137 8.51 -1.93 -0.73
CA THR A 137 9.06 -3.02 0.09
C THR A 137 10.26 -2.56 0.92
N ALA A 138 10.39 -3.08 2.14
CA ALA A 138 11.50 -2.85 3.05
C ALA A 138 12.22 -4.15 3.39
N SER A 139 13.56 -4.10 3.45
CA SER A 139 14.40 -5.25 3.80
C SER A 139 14.71 -5.30 5.29
N LEU A 140 14.05 -6.19 6.04
CA LEU A 140 14.30 -6.37 7.47
C LEU A 140 15.49 -7.29 7.70
N LYS A 141 16.45 -6.84 8.52
CA LYS A 141 17.58 -7.64 8.97
C LYS A 141 17.25 -8.34 10.28
N ILE A 142 17.08 -9.65 10.21
CA ILE A 142 16.72 -10.49 11.35
C ILE A 142 17.94 -11.27 11.80
N ASN A 143 18.36 -11.01 13.03
CA ASN A 143 19.44 -11.73 13.67
C ASN A 143 18.86 -12.80 14.60
N VAL A 144 18.95 -14.04 14.16
CA VAL A 144 18.51 -15.21 14.91
C VAL A 144 19.65 -15.65 15.82
N LYS A 145 19.45 -15.53 17.13
CA LYS A 145 20.43 -15.87 18.17
C LYS A 145 19.92 -17.00 19.05
N GLU A 146 20.86 -17.78 19.57
CA GLU A 146 20.57 -18.74 20.61
C GLU A 146 20.07 -18.04 21.88
N LYS A 147 19.06 -18.64 22.53
CA LYS A 147 18.45 -18.12 23.77
C LYS A 147 19.33 -18.37 24.98
#